data_AF-A0A496ZKS1-F1
#
_entry.id   AF-A0A496ZKS1-F1
#
_cell.length_a   1.000
_cell.length_b   1.000
_cell.length_c   1.000
_cell.angle_alpha   90.00
_cell.angle_beta   90.00
_cell.angle_gamma   90.00
#
_symmetry.space_group_name_H-M   'P 1'
#
loop_
_entity.id
_entity.type
_entity.pdbx_description
1 polymer ?
#
loop_
_entity_poly.entity_id
_entity_poly.type
_entity_poly.pdbx_seq_one_letter_code
_entity_poly.pdbx_strand_id
1 'polypeptide(L)'
;MIFKSRRPQSTDKKSHIPTTIWITLAIASIFGMLLTKTCHKNLDKLLEIKNVQLEMQSIAVVEISFEIENKANFYIERKVISVVFINKNYEVGSKMILAKLPAKSTKGYYVSINLTHPLIKGENIDVISVKFYD
;
A
#
# COMPACT_ATOMS: atom_id res chain seq x y z
N MET A 1 -40.94 -57.09 30.59
CA MET A 1 -40.09 -57.09 29.39
C MET A 1 -39.21 -55.84 29.41
N ILE A 2 -37.90 -56.00 29.55
CA ILE A 2 -36.95 -54.88 29.65
C ILE A 2 -36.39 -54.60 28.26
N PHE A 3 -36.70 -53.44 27.67
CA PHE A 3 -36.06 -52.97 26.45
C PHE A 3 -34.69 -52.38 26.78
N LYS A 4 -33.63 -53.14 26.49
CA LYS A 4 -32.24 -52.70 26.63
C LYS A 4 -31.87 -51.86 25.41
N SER A 5 -31.86 -50.53 25.55
CA SER A 5 -31.41 -49.63 24.49
C SER A 5 -29.90 -49.78 24.29
N ARG A 6 -29.50 -50.28 23.11
CA ARG A 6 -28.09 -50.24 22.67
C ARG A 6 -27.81 -48.81 22.21
N ARG A 7 -27.04 -48.05 23.00
CA ARG A 7 -26.41 -46.82 22.49
C ARG A 7 -25.42 -47.23 21.38
N PRO A 8 -25.37 -46.51 20.25
CA PRO A 8 -24.27 -46.71 19.31
C PRO A 8 -22.98 -46.31 20.02
N GLN A 9 -22.03 -47.25 20.09
CA GLN A 9 -20.66 -46.93 20.47
C GLN A 9 -20.14 -45.94 19.43
N SER A 10 -19.85 -44.70 19.83
CA SER A 10 -19.05 -43.79 19.03
C SER A 10 -17.65 -44.40 18.94
N THR A 11 -17.37 -45.08 17.84
CA THR A 11 -16.00 -45.38 17.46
C THR A 11 -15.36 -44.04 17.08
N ASP A 12 -14.77 -43.38 18.07
CA ASP A 12 -13.79 -42.31 17.88
C ASP A 12 -12.58 -42.93 17.16
N LYS A 13 -12.71 -43.10 15.84
CA LYS A 13 -11.55 -43.25 14.98
C LYS A 13 -10.88 -41.88 14.98
N LYS A 14 -9.96 -41.68 15.92
CA LYS A 14 -8.90 -40.67 15.80
C LYS A 14 -8.27 -40.90 14.44
N SER A 15 -8.70 -40.12 13.45
CA SER A 15 -8.13 -40.12 12.13
C SER A 15 -6.70 -39.65 12.31
N HIS A 16 -5.77 -40.60 12.40
CA HIS A 16 -4.36 -40.32 12.53
C HIS A 16 -3.95 -39.79 11.16
N ILE A 17 -4.08 -38.48 10.99
CA ILE A 17 -3.64 -37.81 9.77
C ILE A 17 -2.16 -38.19 9.61
N PRO A 18 -1.79 -38.86 8.51
CA PRO A 18 -0.43 -39.31 8.33
C PRO A 18 0.50 -38.09 8.36
N THR A 19 1.59 -38.21 9.11
CA THR A 19 2.52 -37.14 9.44
C THR A 19 3.04 -36.41 8.20
N THR A 20 3.11 -37.11 7.07
CA THR A 20 3.43 -36.57 5.74
C THR A 20 2.48 -35.45 5.31
N ILE A 21 1.16 -35.60 5.48
CA ILE A 21 0.20 -34.56 5.09
C ILE A 21 0.42 -33.28 5.92
N TRP A 22 0.71 -33.42 7.21
CA TRP A 22 1.02 -32.30 8.09
C TRP A 22 2.29 -31.56 7.67
N ILE A 23 3.34 -32.31 7.31
CA ILE A 23 4.61 -31.75 6.83
C ILE A 23 4.41 -31.02 5.50
N THR A 24 3.68 -31.62 4.55
CA THR A 24 3.41 -30.98 3.25
C THR A 24 2.59 -29.70 3.42
N LEU A 25 1.62 -29.68 4.33
CA LEU A 25 0.82 -28.50 4.63
C LEU A 25 1.68 -27.38 5.25
N ALA A 26 2.59 -27.74 6.16
CA ALA A 26 3.52 -26.79 6.78
C ALA A 26 4.48 -26.18 5.75
N ILE A 27 5.04 -26.99 4.84
CA ILE A 27 5.91 -26.52 3.77
C ILE A 27 5.13 -25.59 2.82
N ALA A 28 3.92 -25.95 2.41
CA ALA A 28 3.08 -25.12 1.55
C ALA A 28 2.73 -23.76 2.21
N SER A 29 2.48 -23.75 3.51
CA SER A 29 2.23 -22.51 4.27
C SER A 29 3.45 -21.59 4.29
N ILE A 30 4.64 -22.15 4.56
CA ILE A 30 5.89 -21.39 4.57
C ILE A 30 6.21 -20.82 3.18
N PHE A 31 6.05 -21.63 2.12
CA PHE A 31 6.23 -21.19 0.75
C PHE A 31 5.23 -20.10 0.34
N GLY A 32 3.96 -20.22 0.75
CA GLY A 32 2.94 -19.20 0.49
C GLY A 32 3.29 -17.85 1.12
N MET A 33 3.79 -17.84 2.36
CA MET A 33 4.26 -16.61 3.01
C MET A 33 5.52 -16.00 2.36
N LEU A 34 6.41 -16.83 1.82
CA LEU A 34 7.63 -16.36 1.14
C LEU A 34 7.32 -15.71 -0.22
N LEU A 35 6.43 -16.32 -1.01
CA LEU A 35 6.04 -15.79 -2.32
C LEU A 35 5.34 -14.43 -2.21
N THR A 36 4.44 -14.29 -1.24
CA THR A 36 3.70 -13.03 -1.00
C THR A 36 4.63 -11.88 -0.60
N LYS A 37 5.59 -12.12 0.31
CA LYS A 37 6.57 -11.11 0.75
C LYS A 37 7.54 -10.69 -0.36
N THR A 38 7.94 -11.62 -1.22
CA THR A 38 8.90 -11.34 -2.31
C THR A 38 8.24 -10.54 -3.45
N CYS A 39 6.97 -10.82 -3.74
CA CYS A 39 6.22 -10.12 -4.79
C CYS A 39 5.99 -8.64 -4.45
N HIS A 40 5.64 -8.33 -3.19
CA HIS A 40 5.41 -6.94 -2.75
C HIS A 40 6.70 -6.10 -2.79
N LYS A 41 7.83 -6.65 -2.31
CA LYS A 41 9.13 -5.94 -2.31
C LYS A 41 9.67 -5.57 -3.69
N ASN A 42 9.22 -6.23 -4.75
CA ASN A 42 9.68 -5.94 -6.10
C ASN A 42 8.91 -4.78 -6.74
N LEU A 43 7.66 -4.52 -6.34
CA LEU A 43 6.86 -3.45 -6.92
C LEU A 43 7.43 -2.06 -6.59
N ASP A 44 7.90 -1.85 -5.36
CA ASP A 44 8.53 -0.58 -4.95
C ASP A 44 9.82 -0.28 -5.72
N LYS A 45 10.50 -1.30 -6.25
CA LYS A 45 11.69 -1.12 -7.09
C LYS A 45 11.34 -0.74 -8.53
N LEU A 46 10.10 -0.97 -8.96
CA LEU A 46 9.65 -0.74 -10.33
C LEU A 46 9.05 0.64 -10.53
N LEU A 47 8.70 1.33 -9.44
CA LEU A 47 8.16 2.68 -9.48
C LEU A 47 9.14 3.66 -8.85
N GLU A 48 9.37 4.79 -9.52
CA GLU A 48 10.22 5.86 -8.99
C GLU A 48 9.52 7.20 -9.13
N ILE A 49 9.50 7.98 -8.04
CA ILE A 49 8.97 9.35 -8.04
C ILE A 49 10.16 10.29 -8.27
N LYS A 50 10.03 11.17 -9.25
CA LYS A 50 11.06 12.12 -9.69
C LYS A 50 10.51 13.53 -9.75
N ASN A 51 11.42 14.50 -9.76
CA ASN A 51 11.12 15.90 -10.06
C ASN A 51 9.96 16.48 -9.25
N VAL A 52 9.94 16.22 -7.94
CA VAL A 52 8.92 16.79 -7.04
C VAL A 52 9.19 18.29 -6.90
N GLN A 53 8.28 19.11 -7.38
CA GLN A 53 8.31 20.56 -7.25
C GLN A 53 7.03 21.03 -6.54
N LEU A 54 7.14 22.14 -5.83
CA LEU A 54 6.02 22.77 -5.15
C LEU A 54 5.97 24.23 -5.55
N GLU A 55 4.77 24.68 -5.89
CA GLU A 55 4.46 26.06 -6.20
C GLU A 55 3.32 26.54 -5.31
N MET A 56 3.53 27.69 -4.69
CA MET A 56 2.53 28.36 -3.88
C MET A 56 1.61 29.17 -4.80
N GLN A 57 0.36 28.74 -4.94
CA GLN A 57 -0.66 29.50 -5.69
C GLN A 57 -1.28 30.59 -4.82
N SER A 58 -1.52 30.32 -3.53
CA SER A 58 -2.00 31.29 -2.55
C SER A 58 -1.66 30.87 -1.12
N ILE A 59 -2.04 31.68 -0.13
CA ILE A 59 -1.89 31.35 1.30
C ILE A 59 -2.67 30.08 1.72
N ALA A 60 -3.65 29.64 0.93
CA ALA A 60 -4.50 28.50 1.26
C ALA A 60 -4.39 27.36 0.24
N VAL A 61 -3.65 27.55 -0.85
CA VAL A 61 -3.59 26.60 -1.96
C VAL A 61 -2.15 26.42 -2.42
N VAL A 62 -1.75 25.17 -2.47
CA VAL A 62 -0.43 24.73 -2.90
C VAL A 62 -0.58 23.80 -4.08
N GLU A 63 0.28 23.93 -5.07
CA GLU A 63 0.36 23.01 -6.18
C GLU A 63 1.65 22.20 -6.09
N ILE A 64 1.51 20.90 -6.27
CA ILE A 64 2.65 19.98 -6.30
C ILE A 64 2.67 19.33 -7.68
N SER A 65 3.79 19.46 -8.37
CA SER A 65 4.07 18.72 -9.59
C SER A 65 5.10 17.64 -9.31
N PHE A 66 4.92 16.46 -9.90
CA PHE A 66 5.86 15.36 -9.78
C PHE A 66 5.72 14.41 -10.96
N GLU A 67 6.76 13.63 -11.20
CA GLU A 67 6.77 12.60 -12.23
C GLU A 67 6.85 11.23 -11.57
N ILE A 68 6.15 10.25 -12.13
CA ILE A 68 6.29 8.85 -11.76
C ILE A 68 6.78 8.07 -12.97
N GLU A 69 7.92 7.40 -12.80
CA GLU A 69 8.44 6.45 -13.75
C GLU A 69 7.98 5.03 -13.38
N ASN A 70 7.36 4.34 -14.32
CA ASN A 70 7.12 2.91 -14.26
C ASN A 70 8.16 2.16 -15.10
N LYS A 71 9.09 1.49 -14.43
CA LYS A 71 10.14 0.66 -15.03
C LYS A 71 9.66 -0.75 -15.39
N ALA A 72 8.44 -1.11 -15.00
CA ALA A 72 7.88 -2.42 -15.29
C ALA A 72 7.46 -2.55 -16.76
N ASN A 73 7.45 -3.80 -17.25
CA ASN A 73 6.94 -4.16 -18.58
C ASN A 73 5.41 -4.28 -18.64
N PHE A 74 4.69 -3.86 -17.59
CA PHE A 74 3.24 -3.96 -17.50
C PHE A 74 2.64 -2.67 -16.93
N TYR A 75 1.35 -2.48 -17.19
CA TYR A 75 0.58 -1.35 -16.67
C TYR A 75 0.40 -1.48 -15.15
N ILE A 76 0.60 -0.38 -14.43
CA ILE A 76 0.46 -0.31 -12.99
C ILE A 76 -0.52 0.81 -12.63
N GLU A 77 -1.39 0.51 -11.67
CA GLU A 77 -2.31 1.49 -11.08
C GLU A 77 -2.09 1.56 -9.58
N ARG A 78 -1.76 2.75 -9.07
CA ARG A 78 -1.45 2.95 -7.65
C ARG A 78 -2.04 4.23 -7.10
N LYS A 79 -2.43 4.17 -5.83
CA LYS A 79 -2.80 5.38 -5.08
C LYS A 79 -1.51 6.08 -4.67
N VAL A 80 -1.49 7.39 -4.88
CA VAL A 80 -0.37 8.25 -4.51
C VAL A 80 -0.92 9.33 -3.61
N ILE A 81 -0.30 9.50 -2.45
CA ILE A 81 -0.63 10.58 -1.53
C ILE A 81 0.47 11.62 -1.57
N SER A 82 0.07 12.87 -1.74
CA SER A 82 0.93 14.04 -1.59
C SER A 82 0.54 14.73 -0.30
N VAL A 83 1.52 14.95 0.58
CA VAL A 83 1.33 15.56 1.90
C VAL A 83 2.27 16.75 2.05
N VAL A 84 1.72 17.84 2.55
CA VAL A 84 2.43 19.10 2.79
C VAL A 84 2.61 19.29 4.30
N PHE A 85 3.86 19.53 4.71
CA PHE A 85 4.20 19.77 6.11
C PHE A 85 4.82 21.16 6.31
N ILE A 86 4.44 21.81 7.40
CA ILE A 86 5.12 22.97 7.96
C ILE A 86 6.03 22.49 9.10
N ASN A 87 7.23 23.06 9.21
CA ASN A 87 8.18 22.77 10.30
C ASN A 87 8.43 21.26 10.52
N LYS A 88 8.40 20.47 9.44
CA LYS A 88 8.60 18.99 9.38
C LYS A 88 7.61 18.11 10.14
N ASN A 89 6.78 18.66 11.02
CA ASN A 89 5.93 17.88 11.93
C ASN A 89 4.44 18.23 11.85
N TYR A 90 4.06 19.33 11.18
CA TYR A 90 2.66 19.75 11.11
C TYR A 90 2.11 19.56 9.70
N GLU A 91 1.26 18.55 9.51
CA GLU A 91 0.54 18.35 8.25
C GLU A 91 -0.49 19.47 8.07
N VAL A 92 -0.38 20.20 6.97
CA VAL A 92 -1.32 21.28 6.63
C VAL A 92 -2.28 20.92 5.52
N GLY A 93 -1.99 19.87 4.78
CA GLY A 93 -2.89 19.37 3.76
C GLY A 93 -2.33 18.12 3.10
N SER A 94 -3.24 17.29 2.64
CA SER A 94 -2.91 16.12 1.84
C SER A 94 -3.95 15.90 0.75
N LYS A 95 -3.53 15.24 -0.32
CA LYS A 95 -4.42 14.84 -1.40
C LYS A 95 -3.95 13.52 -1.99
N MET A 96 -4.91 12.62 -2.18
CA MET A 96 -4.69 11.33 -2.78
C MET A 96 -5.19 11.34 -4.23
N ILE A 97 -4.39 10.79 -5.13
CA ILE A 97 -4.76 10.57 -6.53
C ILE A 97 -4.54 9.12 -6.92
N LEU A 98 -5.18 8.71 -8.02
CA LEU A 98 -4.98 7.42 -8.64
C LEU A 98 -4.06 7.56 -9.85
N ALA A 99 -2.81 7.12 -9.70
CA ALA A 99 -1.79 7.16 -10.73
C ALA A 99 -1.93 5.95 -11.67
N LYS A 100 -2.29 6.23 -12.93
CA LYS A 100 -2.34 5.27 -14.03
C LYS A 100 -1.05 5.32 -14.84
N LEU A 101 -0.25 4.27 -14.75
CA LEU A 101 1.13 4.22 -15.24
C LEU A 101 1.30 3.13 -16.31
N PRO A 102 1.36 3.50 -17.60
CA PRO A 102 1.70 2.57 -18.66
C PRO A 102 3.06 1.91 -18.44
N ALA A 103 3.26 0.73 -19.03
CA ALA A 103 4.54 0.03 -19.00
C ALA A 103 5.67 0.91 -19.55
N LYS A 104 6.85 0.87 -18.92
CA LYS A 104 8.08 1.57 -19.37
C LYS A 104 7.87 3.04 -19.72
N SER A 105 7.13 3.76 -18.88
CA SER A 105 6.76 5.16 -19.15
C SER A 105 6.96 6.04 -17.93
N THR A 106 7.21 7.33 -18.20
CA THR A 106 7.20 8.39 -17.19
C THR A 106 5.99 9.26 -17.42
N LYS A 107 5.27 9.58 -16.34
CA LYS A 107 4.07 10.42 -16.41
C LYS A 107 4.11 11.51 -15.35
N GLY A 108 3.86 12.74 -15.79
CA GLY A 108 3.72 13.90 -14.91
C GLY A 108 2.32 13.99 -14.30
N TYR A 109 2.27 14.48 -13.06
CA TYR A 109 1.07 14.72 -12.30
C TYR A 109 1.11 16.11 -11.67
N TYR A 110 -0.05 16.76 -11.64
CA TYR A 110 -0.26 18.05 -11.01
C TYR A 110 -1.38 17.92 -9.98
N VAL A 111 -1.07 18.29 -8.74
CA VAL A 111 -1.97 18.11 -7.61
C VAL A 111 -2.08 19.42 -6.84
N SER A 112 -3.23 20.07 -6.98
CA SER A 112 -3.60 21.22 -6.13
C SER A 112 -4.18 20.73 -4.81
N ILE A 113 -3.59 21.17 -3.70
CA ILE A 113 -3.93 20.84 -2.32
C ILE A 113 -4.45 22.11 -1.64
N ASN A 114 -5.67 22.03 -1.14
CA ASN A 114 -6.22 23.05 -0.25
C ASN A 114 -5.69 22.79 1.16
N LEU A 115 -5.08 23.81 1.75
CA LEU A 115 -4.59 23.72 3.12
C LEU A 115 -5.77 23.80 4.09
N THR A 116 -5.74 22.97 5.11
CA THR A 116 -6.75 22.98 6.19
C THR A 116 -6.62 24.25 7.02
N HIS A 117 -5.39 24.77 7.14
CA HIS A 117 -5.09 26.05 7.78
C HIS A 117 -4.32 26.93 6.79
N PRO A 118 -4.78 28.16 6.51
CA PRO A 118 -4.03 29.07 5.65
C PRO A 118 -2.70 29.44 6.33
N LEU A 119 -1.66 29.57 5.52
CA LEU A 119 -0.33 29.96 5.97
C LEU A 119 -0.34 31.36 6.56
N ILE A 120 0.23 31.49 7.76
CA ILE A 120 0.42 32.78 8.40
C ILE A 120 1.68 33.44 7.83
N LYS A 121 1.72 34.77 7.81
CA LYS A 121 2.83 35.55 7.27
C LYS A 121 4.16 35.16 7.96
N GLY A 122 5.06 34.52 7.20
CA GLY A 122 6.37 34.04 7.67
C GLY A 122 6.49 32.52 7.81
N GLU A 123 5.39 31.77 7.68
CA GLU A 123 5.44 30.31 7.59
C GLU A 123 5.81 29.87 6.18
N ASN A 124 6.80 28.98 6.09
CA ASN A 124 7.20 28.35 4.85
C ASN A 124 6.88 26.85 4.90
N ILE A 125 6.63 26.28 3.72
CA ILE A 125 6.50 24.84 3.56
C ILE A 125 7.91 24.26 3.49
N ASP A 126 8.28 23.48 4.50
CA ASP A 126 9.63 22.93 4.60
C ASP A 126 9.75 21.55 3.94
N VAL A 127 8.67 20.76 3.94
CA VAL A 127 8.71 19.36 3.53
C VAL A 127 7.47 18.98 2.74
N ILE A 128 7.72 18.34 1.61
CA ILE A 128 6.71 17.68 0.79
C ILE A 128 7.01 16.19 0.81
N SER A 129 5.99 15.38 1.02
CA SER A 129 6.10 13.94 0.91
C SER A 129 5.13 13.44 -0.15
N VAL A 130 5.66 12.86 -1.22
CA VAL A 130 4.88 12.12 -2.22
C VAL A 130 5.24 10.65 -2.08
N LYS A 131 4.24 9.80 -1.80
CA LYS A 131 4.44 8.38 -1.54
C LYS A 131 3.34 7.54 -2.17
N PHE A 132 3.69 6.32 -2.55
CA PHE A 132 2.69 5.30 -2.87
C PHE A 132 1.96 4.88 -1.59
N TYR A 133 0.65 4.73 -1.69
CA TYR A 133 -0.21 4.33 -0.59
C TYR A 133 -0.77 2.92 -0.88
N ASP A 134 -0.56 1.99 0.05
CA ASP A 134 -1.07 0.61 0.00
C ASP A 134 -2.46 0.48 0.61
#